data_AF-A0A1J3F1I3-F1
#
_entry.id   AF-A0A1J3F1I3-F1
#
_cell.length_a   1.000
_cell.length_b   1.000
_cell.length_c   1.000
_cell.angle_alpha   90.00
_cell.angle_beta   90.00
_cell.angle_gamma   90.00
#
_symmetry.space_group_name_H-M   'P 1'
#
loop_
_entity.id
_entity.type
_entity.pdbx_description
1 polymer ?
#
loop_
_entity_poly.entity_id
_entity_poly.type
_entity_poly.pdbx_seq_one_letter_code
_entity_poly.pdbx_strand_id
1 'polypeptide(L)'
;RKNRKAHFTAPSSERRVIMSAPLSADLRQKYNVRSIPVRKDDEVQVVRGSFKGREGKIVQVYRRKWVIHVERITREKVNGTTVNVGVNA
;
A
#
# COMPACT_ATOMS: atom_id res chain seq x y z
N ARG A 1 12.41 -14.38 -17.99
CA ARG A 1 12.85 -13.03 -18.45
C ARG A 1 11.68 -12.09 -18.77
N LYS A 2 10.68 -12.51 -19.58
CA LYS A 2 9.57 -11.65 -20.04
C LYS A 2 8.69 -11.08 -18.91
N ASN A 3 8.17 -11.93 -18.03
CA ASN A 3 7.26 -11.50 -16.95
C ASN A 3 7.91 -10.49 -15.98
N ARG A 4 9.15 -10.77 -15.54
CA ARG A 4 9.92 -9.85 -14.68
C ARG A 4 10.11 -8.48 -15.32
N LYS A 5 10.45 -8.43 -16.62
CA LYS A 5 10.61 -7.16 -17.35
C LYS A 5 9.28 -6.41 -17.35
N ALA A 6 8.19 -7.07 -17.75
CA ALA A 6 6.86 -6.46 -17.79
C ALA A 6 6.45 -5.83 -16.45
N HIS A 7 6.63 -6.54 -15.34
CA HIS A 7 6.31 -6.02 -14.00
C HIS A 7 7.12 -4.75 -13.66
N PHE A 8 8.45 -4.78 -13.79
CA PHE A 8 9.29 -3.65 -13.38
C PHE A 8 9.21 -2.45 -14.34
N THR A 9 8.89 -2.67 -15.62
CA THR A 9 8.71 -1.61 -16.61
C THR A 9 7.27 -1.16 -16.79
N ALA A 10 6.32 -1.69 -16.00
CA ALA A 10 4.90 -1.37 -16.12
C ALA A 10 4.63 0.16 -16.00
N PRO A 11 3.77 0.75 -16.84
CA PRO A 11 3.32 2.13 -16.73
C PRO A 11 2.39 2.33 -15.53
N SER A 12 2.15 3.59 -15.12
CA SER A 12 1.36 3.88 -13.91
C SER A 12 -0.08 3.36 -13.94
N SER A 13 -0.70 3.25 -15.12
CA SER A 13 -2.05 2.70 -15.30
C SER A 13 -2.10 1.22 -14.90
N GLU A 14 -1.13 0.43 -15.34
CA GLU A 14 -0.99 -0.98 -14.98
C GLU A 14 -0.59 -1.14 -13.51
N ARG A 15 0.37 -0.34 -13.02
CA ARG A 15 0.77 -0.38 -11.61
C ARG A 15 -0.38 -0.12 -10.65
N ARG A 16 -1.35 0.71 -11.05
CA ARG A 16 -2.56 0.93 -10.25
C ARG A 16 -3.32 -0.37 -10.01
N VAL A 17 -3.47 -1.21 -11.03
CA VAL A 17 -4.20 -2.47 -10.92
C VAL A 17 -3.38 -3.51 -10.16
N ILE A 18 -2.07 -3.57 -10.42
CA ILE A 18 -1.16 -4.50 -9.75
C ILE A 18 -1.07 -4.20 -8.25
N MET A 19 -1.07 -2.92 -7.85
CA MET A 19 -1.12 -2.49 -6.46
C MET A 19 -2.55 -2.56 -5.90
N SER A 20 -3.08 -3.78 -5.76
CA SER A 20 -4.39 -4.05 -5.16
C SER A 20 -4.25 -4.71 -3.79
N ALA A 21 -5.05 -4.27 -2.82
CA ALA A 21 -5.07 -4.83 -1.49
C ALA A 21 -6.35 -5.65 -1.22
N PRO A 22 -6.29 -6.68 -0.36
CA PRO A 22 -7.48 -7.39 0.10
C PRO A 22 -8.40 -6.49 0.93
N LEU A 23 -9.70 -6.60 0.72
CA LEU A 23 -10.71 -5.97 1.58
C LEU A 23 -10.84 -6.70 2.93
N SER A 24 -11.31 -5.99 3.96
CA SER A 24 -11.69 -6.57 5.26
C SER A 24 -12.89 -7.53 5.12
N ALA A 25 -13.11 -8.40 6.10
CA ALA A 25 -14.20 -9.37 6.06
C ALA A 25 -15.57 -8.69 5.88
N ASP A 26 -15.81 -7.58 6.60
CA ASP A 26 -17.06 -6.83 6.54
C ASP A 26 -17.29 -6.21 5.15
N LEU A 27 -16.24 -5.61 4.57
CA LEU A 27 -16.32 -5.02 3.23
C LEU A 27 -16.46 -6.10 2.15
N ARG A 28 -15.82 -7.26 2.32
CA ARG A 28 -16.00 -8.41 1.43
C ARG A 28 -17.43 -8.91 1.46
N GLN A 29 -18.05 -9.03 2.62
CA GLN A 29 -19.44 -9.47 2.74
C GLN A 29 -20.39 -8.43 2.13
N LYS A 30 -20.16 -7.15 2.40
CA LYS A 30 -21.03 -6.06 1.91
C LYS A 30 -20.98 -5.90 0.39
N TYR A 31 -19.80 -5.96 -0.21
CA TYR A 31 -19.61 -5.65 -1.64
C TYR A 31 -19.35 -6.89 -2.50
N ASN A 32 -19.18 -8.07 -1.90
CA ASN A 32 -18.89 -9.34 -2.57
C ASN A 32 -17.65 -9.31 -3.48
N VAL A 33 -16.64 -8.51 -3.12
CA VAL A 33 -15.37 -8.37 -3.86
C VAL A 33 -14.20 -8.69 -2.93
N ARG A 34 -13.20 -9.43 -3.44
CA ARG A 34 -12.04 -9.87 -2.65
C ARG A 34 -10.99 -8.78 -2.42
N SER A 35 -10.69 -7.99 -3.46
CA SER A 35 -9.61 -6.99 -3.46
C SER A 35 -9.92 -5.82 -4.39
N ILE A 36 -9.31 -4.67 -4.10
CA ILE A 36 -9.46 -3.43 -4.90
C ILE A 36 -8.11 -2.72 -5.03
N PRO A 37 -7.85 -2.00 -6.14
CA PRO A 37 -6.72 -1.08 -6.25
C PRO A 37 -6.69 -0.05 -5.12
N VAL A 38 -5.55 0.09 -4.44
CA VAL A 38 -5.43 1.05 -3.33
C VAL A 38 -5.50 2.49 -3.81
N ARG A 39 -6.17 3.35 -3.04
CA ARG A 39 -6.29 4.78 -3.30
C ARG A 39 -5.81 5.60 -2.12
N LYS A 40 -5.52 6.88 -2.41
CA LYS A 40 -5.30 7.87 -1.36
C LYS A 40 -6.61 8.00 -0.58
N ASP A 41 -6.47 8.24 0.72
CA ASP A 41 -7.56 8.45 1.66
C ASP A 41 -8.34 7.21 2.11
N ASP A 42 -7.98 6.01 1.63
CA ASP A 42 -8.51 4.75 2.17
C ASP A 42 -7.88 4.42 3.54
N GLU A 43 -8.65 3.80 4.43
CA GLU A 43 -8.14 3.23 5.68
C GLU A 43 -7.63 1.80 5.46
N VAL A 44 -6.46 1.50 6.02
CA VAL A 44 -5.80 0.20 5.85
C VAL A 44 -5.21 -0.30 7.17
N GLN A 45 -5.17 -1.63 7.30
CA GLN A 45 -4.49 -2.33 8.39
C GLN A 45 -3.28 -3.10 7.84
N VAL A 46 -2.13 -2.98 8.50
CA VAL A 46 -0.92 -3.72 8.14
C VAL A 46 -0.98 -5.14 8.72
N VAL A 47 -1.01 -6.15 7.86
CA VAL A 47 -1.17 -7.57 8.27
C VAL A 47 0.18 -8.25 8.56
N ARG A 48 1.27 -7.80 7.95
CA ARG A 48 2.60 -8.44 8.03
C ARG A 48 3.73 -7.41 8.19
N GLY A 49 4.90 -7.88 8.60
CA GLY A 49 6.10 -7.05 8.79
C GLY A 49 6.17 -6.35 10.15
N SER A 50 7.13 -5.44 10.32
CA SER A 50 7.43 -4.80 11.61
C SER A 50 6.31 -3.90 12.16
N PHE A 51 5.40 -3.45 11.29
CA PHE A 51 4.28 -2.57 11.66
C PHE A 51 2.94 -3.33 11.70
N LYS A 52 2.97 -4.66 11.82
CA LYS A 52 1.78 -5.51 11.89
C LYS A 52 0.82 -5.03 12.98
N GLY A 53 -0.47 -5.02 12.68
CA GLY A 53 -1.55 -4.60 13.57
C GLY A 53 -1.76 -3.10 13.65
N ARG A 54 -0.92 -2.28 13.00
CA ARG A 54 -1.15 -0.84 12.90
C ARG A 54 -2.16 -0.54 11.80
N GLU A 55 -3.01 0.42 12.10
CA GLU A 55 -4.03 0.95 11.20
C GLU A 55 -3.76 2.41 10.90
N GLY A 56 -4.19 2.86 9.74
CA GLY A 56 -4.12 4.26 9.37
C GLY A 56 -4.61 4.54 7.98
N LYS A 57 -4.76 5.83 7.69
CA LYS A 57 -5.19 6.33 6.40
C LYS A 57 -4.02 6.38 5.41
N ILE A 58 -4.26 6.05 4.14
CA ILE A 58 -3.24 6.19 3.09
C ILE A 58 -3.03 7.67 2.78
N VAL A 59 -1.82 8.17 3.06
CA VAL A 59 -1.41 9.55 2.77
C VAL A 59 -1.05 9.71 1.29
N GLN A 60 -0.33 8.74 0.73
CA GLN A 60 0.11 8.77 -0.66
C GLN A 60 0.41 7.37 -1.20
N VAL A 61 0.15 7.17 -2.50
CA VAL A 61 0.44 5.93 -3.23
C VAL A 61 1.63 6.16 -4.16
N TYR A 62 2.81 5.68 -3.75
CA TYR A 62 4.05 5.85 -4.52
C TYR A 62 4.29 4.69 -5.49
N ARG A 63 3.55 4.71 -6.60
CA ARG A 63 3.57 3.64 -7.63
C ARG A 63 4.94 3.39 -8.27
N ARG A 64 5.81 4.41 -8.35
CA ARG A 64 7.17 4.24 -8.90
C ARG A 64 8.00 3.24 -8.07
N LYS A 65 7.80 3.24 -6.75
CA LYS A 65 8.52 2.40 -5.78
C LYS A 65 7.70 1.20 -5.26
N TRP A 66 6.49 0.97 -5.78
CA TRP A 66 5.62 -0.14 -5.34
C TRP A 66 5.24 -0.08 -3.85
N VAL A 67 5.00 1.13 -3.36
CA VAL A 67 4.84 1.42 -1.94
C VAL A 67 3.66 2.34 -1.68
N ILE A 68 2.98 2.13 -0.56
CA ILE A 68 2.05 3.07 0.06
C ILE A 68 2.65 3.65 1.33
N HIS A 69 2.32 4.92 1.60
CA HIS A 69 2.63 5.57 2.87
C HIS A 69 1.34 5.73 3.66
N VAL A 70 1.35 5.21 4.88
CA VAL A 70 0.22 5.20 5.79
C VAL A 70 0.49 6.20 6.90
N GLU A 71 -0.56 6.86 7.38
CA GLU A 71 -0.49 7.76 8.52
C GLU A 71 0.04 7.02 9.76
N ARG A 72 0.83 7.70 10.60
CA ARG A 72 1.45 7.14 11.82
C ARG A 72 2.45 6.00 11.61
N ILE A 73 2.67 5.56 10.37
CA ILE A 73 3.77 4.64 10.01
C ILE A 73 4.97 5.48 9.56
N THR A 74 5.68 6.02 10.55
CA THR A 74 6.88 6.85 10.36
C THR A 74 8.09 6.23 11.06
N ARG A 75 9.27 6.68 10.66
CA ARG A 75 10.54 6.41 11.31
C ARG A 75 11.25 7.74 11.56
N GLU A 76 11.88 7.88 12.71
CA GLU A 76 12.71 9.03 13.02
C GLU A 76 14.14 8.83 12.49
N LYS A 77 14.71 9.88 11.91
CA LYS A 77 16.12 9.92 11.50
C LYS A 77 16.98 10.39 12.67
N VAL A 78 18.29 10.14 12.59
CA VAL A 78 19.28 10.62 13.58
C VAL A 78 19.23 12.14 13.77
N ASN A 79 18.79 12.88 12.74
CA ASN A 79 18.64 14.34 12.79
C ASN A 79 17.28 14.83 13.39
N GLY A 80 16.48 13.95 14.00
CA GLY A 80 15.19 14.28 14.63
C GLY A 80 14.01 14.48 13.67
N THR A 81 14.23 14.39 12.35
CA THR A 81 13.13 14.50 11.38
C THR A 81 12.40 13.17 11.18
N THR A 82 11.09 13.21 11.01
CA THR A 82 10.28 12.01 10.73
C THR A 82 10.16 11.77 9.23
N VAL A 83 10.21 10.50 8.83
CA VAL A 83 9.98 10.07 7.45
C VAL A 83 8.95 8.96 7.39
N ASN A 84 8.10 8.98 6.38
CA ASN A 84 7.13 7.91 6.15
C ASN A 84 7.86 6.64 5.72
N VAL A 85 7.51 5.53 6.36
CA VAL A 85 8.00 4.23 5.94
C VAL A 85 7.14 3.74 4.78
N GLY A 86 7.78 3.08 3.83
CA GLY A 86 7.09 2.46 2.72
C GLY A 86 6.56 1.08 3.07
N VAL A 87 5.27 0.84 2.86
CA VAL A 87 4.64 -0.47 3.01
C VAL A 87 4.21 -0.96 1.62
N ASN A 88 4.39 -2.25 1.33
CA ASN A 88 3.86 -2.84 0.10
C ASN A 88 2.34 -3.03 0.24
N ALA A 89 1.58 -2.72 -0.81
CA ALA A 89 0.11 -2.78 -0.83
C ALA A 89 -0.40 -4.20 -1.09
#